data_AF-A0A1U8IIQ3-F1
#
_entry.id   AF-A0A1U8IIQ3-F1
#
_cell.length_a   1.000
_cell.length_b   1.000
_cell.length_c   1.000
_cell.angle_alpha   90.00
_cell.angle_beta   90.00
_cell.angle_gamma   90.00
#
_symmetry.space_group_name_H-M   'P 1'
#
loop_
_entity.id
_entity.type
_entity.pdbx_description
1 polymer ?
#
loop_
_entity_poly.entity_id
_entity_poly.type
_entity_poly.pdbx_seq_one_letter_code
_entity_poly.pdbx_strand_id
1 'polypeptide(L)'
;MKDIWNLQPRTRIIVEANQYGQPIGKESSKLAEFLSTIARTSSICPLNTKHWKHLSKYVLENILRIVHEKFDLQGKVKDSDILSHVGKLRKEFKSTLKTRYYKEMVQEGRPIEEIYENNPPSVHDDQWKWLVSDGEHHKLWHIQKRRKNLEQRCVMHILLVVQDMQPSMHSFLRRKAVNPRVLSSLDFNICAKMGVAN
;
A
#
# COMPACT_ATOMS: atom_id res chain seq x y z
N MET A 1 3.83 -25.11 -6.44
CA MET A 1 3.98 -24.49 -5.10
C MET A 1 3.01 -25.00 -4.05
N LYS A 2 1.81 -25.50 -4.42
CA LYS A 2 0.97 -26.30 -3.48
C LYS A 2 1.70 -27.52 -2.91
N ASP A 3 2.82 -27.90 -3.51
CA ASP A 3 3.57 -29.13 -3.23
C ASP A 3 4.36 -29.06 -1.92
N ILE A 4 4.88 -27.90 -1.51
CA ILE A 4 5.71 -27.79 -0.29
C ILE A 4 4.83 -27.84 0.98
N TRP A 5 3.69 -27.14 0.97
CA TRP A 5 2.74 -27.17 2.08
C TRP A 5 2.19 -28.57 2.35
N ASN A 6 1.99 -29.36 1.30
CA ASN A 6 1.45 -30.71 1.34
C ASN A 6 2.51 -31.82 1.42
N LEU A 7 3.77 -31.49 1.74
CA LEU A 7 4.80 -32.51 1.96
C LEU A 7 4.36 -33.51 3.04
N GLN A 8 4.60 -34.79 2.75
CA GLN A 8 4.34 -35.89 3.68
C GLN A 8 5.02 -35.62 5.03
N PRO A 9 4.36 -35.96 6.15
CA PRO A 9 4.99 -35.88 7.45
C PRO A 9 6.34 -36.61 7.44
N ARG A 10 7.39 -35.97 8.01
CA ARG A 10 8.78 -36.46 8.06
C ARG A 10 9.59 -36.35 6.77
N THR A 11 9.01 -35.90 5.66
CA THR A 11 9.79 -35.53 4.46
C THR A 11 10.21 -34.07 4.55
N ARG A 12 11.52 -33.81 4.49
CA ARG A 12 12.09 -32.46 4.48
C ARG A 12 12.96 -32.25 3.25
N ILE A 13 12.91 -31.04 2.71
CA ILE A 13 13.79 -30.60 1.62
C ILE A 13 15.12 -30.20 2.22
N ILE A 14 16.20 -30.87 1.82
CA ILE A 14 17.55 -30.54 2.27
C ILE A 14 18.01 -29.26 1.57
N VAL A 15 18.42 -28.27 2.35
CA VAL A 15 18.98 -27.01 1.84
C VAL A 15 20.45 -26.96 2.21
N GLU A 16 21.29 -27.00 1.19
CA GLU A 16 22.72 -26.79 1.36
C GLU A 16 23.01 -25.32 1.64
N ALA A 17 24.02 -25.08 2.46
CA ALA A 17 24.50 -23.75 2.76
C ALA A 17 26.01 -23.68 2.55
N ASN A 18 26.48 -22.49 2.12
CA ASN A 18 27.90 -22.22 1.98
C ASN A 18 28.60 -22.06 3.35
N GLN A 19 29.91 -21.80 3.33
CA GLN A 19 30.72 -21.58 4.55
C GLN A 19 30.24 -20.42 5.43
N TYR A 20 29.43 -19.50 4.90
CA TYR A 20 28.86 -18.37 5.61
C TYR A 20 27.44 -18.65 6.15
N GLY A 21 26.95 -19.89 6.00
CA GLY A 21 25.59 -20.27 6.41
C GLY A 21 24.49 -19.77 5.46
N GLN A 22 24.85 -19.30 4.27
CA GLN A 22 23.87 -18.83 3.28
C GLN A 22 23.37 -20.00 2.42
N PRO A 23 22.05 -20.17 2.28
CA PRO A 23 21.47 -21.17 1.39
C PRO A 23 21.97 -21.07 -0.05
N ILE A 24 22.35 -22.18 -0.67
CA ILE A 24 22.81 -22.26 -2.06
C ILE A 24 22.05 -23.32 -2.86
N GLY A 25 22.17 -23.27 -4.19
CA GLY A 25 21.57 -24.25 -5.10
C GLY A 25 20.08 -24.01 -5.37
N LYS A 26 19.42 -24.98 -6.01
CA LYS A 26 18.01 -24.87 -6.41
C LYS A 26 17.05 -24.85 -5.22
N GLU A 27 17.41 -25.56 -4.15
CA GLU A 27 16.58 -25.68 -2.95
C GLU A 27 16.55 -24.39 -2.13
N SER A 28 17.59 -23.53 -2.24
CA SER A 28 17.57 -22.19 -1.63
C SER A 28 16.48 -21.30 -2.23
N SER A 29 16.26 -21.39 -3.56
CA SER A 29 15.16 -20.69 -4.22
C SER A 29 13.80 -21.17 -3.74
N LYS A 30 13.62 -22.50 -3.54
CA LYS A 30 12.37 -23.05 -2.98
C LYS A 30 12.14 -22.59 -1.55
N LEU A 31 13.20 -22.52 -0.73
CA LEU A 31 13.13 -21.96 0.61
C LEU A 31 12.68 -20.50 0.56
N ALA A 32 13.31 -19.66 -0.25
CA ALA A 32 12.95 -18.25 -0.39
C ALA A 32 11.49 -18.05 -0.85
N GLU A 33 11.03 -18.87 -1.81
CA GLU A 33 9.66 -18.85 -2.28
C GLU A 33 8.68 -19.25 -1.17
N PHE A 34 9.00 -20.30 -0.41
CA PHE A 34 8.20 -20.74 0.73
C PHE A 34 8.13 -19.67 1.83
N LEU A 35 9.25 -19.02 2.18
CA LEU A 35 9.27 -17.91 3.13
C LEU A 35 8.39 -16.75 2.67
N SER A 36 8.33 -16.49 1.35
CA SER A 36 7.42 -15.50 0.77
C SER A 36 5.96 -15.90 0.97
N THR A 37 5.62 -17.17 0.82
CA THR A 37 4.25 -17.64 1.12
C THR A 37 3.88 -17.48 2.60
N ILE A 38 4.80 -17.78 3.52
CA ILE A 38 4.60 -17.54 4.96
C ILE A 38 4.36 -16.06 5.23
N ALA A 39 5.22 -15.18 4.71
CA ALA A 39 5.13 -13.73 4.92
C ALA A 39 3.81 -13.12 4.40
N ARG A 40 3.18 -13.78 3.41
CA ARG A 40 1.91 -13.35 2.79
C ARG A 40 0.68 -14.02 3.42
N THR A 41 0.87 -15.02 4.27
CA THR A 41 -0.21 -15.74 4.95
C THR A 41 -0.51 -15.06 6.27
N SER A 42 -1.59 -14.29 6.31
CA SER A 42 -1.96 -13.43 7.45
C SER A 42 -2.24 -14.19 8.76
N SER A 43 -2.62 -15.48 8.68
CA SER A 43 -2.80 -16.36 9.85
C SER A 43 -1.49 -16.82 10.49
N ILE A 44 -0.40 -16.89 9.72
CA ILE A 44 0.94 -17.30 10.21
C ILE A 44 1.79 -16.07 10.53
N CYS A 45 1.71 -15.05 9.68
CA CYS A 45 2.49 -13.82 9.78
C CYS A 45 1.57 -12.60 9.86
N PRO A 46 1.14 -12.21 11.08
CA PRO A 46 0.16 -11.14 11.25
C PRO A 46 0.66 -9.80 10.70
N LEU A 47 -0.22 -9.07 10.04
CA LEU A 47 0.04 -7.76 9.44
C LEU A 47 -0.40 -6.60 10.34
N ASN A 48 -1.26 -6.88 11.32
CA ASN A 48 -1.84 -5.96 12.32
C ASN A 48 -0.84 -5.47 13.39
N THR A 49 0.46 -5.54 13.10
CA THR A 49 1.51 -5.00 13.95
C THR A 49 2.42 -4.08 13.14
N LYS A 50 2.76 -2.94 13.72
CA LYS A 50 3.52 -1.89 13.03
C LYS A 50 4.94 -2.33 12.69
N HIS A 51 5.65 -2.90 13.65
CA HIS A 51 7.05 -3.29 13.50
C HIS A 51 7.23 -4.79 13.71
N TRP A 52 8.18 -5.38 12.98
CA TRP A 52 8.56 -6.79 13.11
C TRP A 52 8.91 -7.19 14.54
N LYS A 53 9.68 -6.32 15.22
CA LYS A 53 10.07 -6.48 16.63
C LYS A 53 8.91 -6.51 17.64
N HIS A 54 7.69 -6.18 17.23
CA HIS A 54 6.50 -6.23 18.09
C HIS A 54 5.72 -7.55 17.94
N LEU A 55 6.14 -8.45 17.05
CA LEU A 55 5.56 -9.79 16.99
C LEU A 55 5.95 -10.55 18.27
N SER A 56 4.99 -11.31 18.79
CA SER A 56 5.23 -12.13 19.98
C SER A 56 6.25 -13.23 19.68
N LYS A 57 6.97 -13.66 20.72
CA LYS A 57 7.92 -14.78 20.62
C LYS A 57 7.26 -16.03 20.02
N TYR A 58 6.02 -16.31 20.43
CA TYR A 58 5.21 -17.42 19.91
C TYR A 58 5.03 -17.37 18.39
N VAL A 59 4.77 -16.20 17.80
CA VAL A 59 4.63 -16.08 16.34
C VAL A 59 5.95 -16.39 15.64
N LEU A 60 7.06 -15.86 16.16
CA LEU A 60 8.39 -16.10 15.59
C LEU A 60 8.79 -17.58 15.69
N GLU A 61 8.54 -18.21 16.83
CA GLU A 61 8.77 -19.65 17.05
C GLU A 61 7.88 -20.50 16.14
N ASN A 62 6.62 -20.12 15.94
CA ASN A 62 5.71 -20.82 15.05
C ASN A 62 6.16 -20.74 13.58
N ILE A 63 6.68 -19.59 13.13
CA ILE A 63 7.27 -19.45 11.79
C ILE A 63 8.46 -20.40 11.63
N LEU A 64 9.37 -20.42 12.60
CA LEU A 64 10.53 -21.32 12.56
C LEU A 64 10.11 -22.79 12.56
N ARG A 65 9.13 -23.17 13.40
CA ARG A 65 8.58 -24.52 13.44
C ARG A 65 8.06 -24.95 12.05
N ILE A 66 7.28 -24.11 11.39
CA ILE A 66 6.74 -24.39 10.04
C ILE A 66 7.86 -24.56 9.01
N VAL A 67 8.91 -23.73 9.08
CA VAL A 67 10.07 -23.85 8.17
C VAL A 67 10.82 -25.16 8.42
N HIS A 68 11.15 -25.48 9.67
CA HIS A 68 11.87 -26.71 10.05
C HIS A 68 11.06 -28.00 9.86
N GLU A 69 9.73 -27.91 9.79
CA GLU A 69 8.88 -29.03 9.40
C GLU A 69 9.03 -29.40 7.91
N LYS A 70 9.35 -28.42 7.06
CA LYS A 70 9.39 -28.59 5.60
C LYS A 70 10.81 -28.65 5.04
N PHE A 71 11.78 -28.06 5.72
CA PHE A 71 13.17 -27.94 5.28
C PHE A 71 14.13 -28.50 6.33
N ASP A 72 15.20 -29.14 5.85
CA ASP A 72 16.36 -29.49 6.66
C ASP A 72 17.50 -28.54 6.30
N LEU A 73 17.83 -27.64 7.23
CA LEU A 73 18.85 -26.60 7.08
C LEU A 73 20.24 -27.05 7.53
N GLN A 74 20.40 -28.33 7.89
CA GLN A 74 21.67 -28.96 8.30
C GLN A 74 22.39 -28.26 9.47
N GLY A 75 21.69 -27.46 10.27
CA GLY A 75 22.30 -26.62 11.31
C GLY A 75 23.23 -25.51 10.80
N LYS A 76 23.28 -25.27 9.48
CA LYS A 76 24.18 -24.28 8.86
C LYS A 76 23.53 -22.90 8.69
N VAL A 77 22.22 -22.88 8.41
CA VAL A 77 21.45 -21.63 8.25
C VAL A 77 20.90 -21.22 9.61
N LYS A 78 21.15 -19.98 10.04
CA LYS A 78 20.71 -19.50 11.34
C LYS A 78 19.22 -19.15 11.31
N ASP A 79 18.51 -19.49 12.39
CA ASP A 79 17.11 -19.11 12.58
C ASP A 79 16.90 -17.58 12.50
N SER A 80 17.88 -16.80 12.98
CA SER A 80 17.86 -15.33 12.87
C SER A 80 17.80 -14.86 11.41
N ASP A 81 18.46 -15.57 10.50
CA ASP A 81 18.54 -15.20 9.09
C ASP A 81 17.21 -15.53 8.39
N ILE A 82 16.60 -16.66 8.75
CA ILE A 82 15.24 -17.04 8.30
C ILE A 82 14.22 -15.99 8.75
N LEU A 83 14.20 -15.64 10.05
CA LEU A 83 13.28 -14.64 10.58
C LEU A 83 13.51 -13.26 9.96
N SER A 84 14.77 -12.87 9.74
CA SER A 84 15.11 -11.60 9.09
C SER A 84 14.59 -11.56 7.65
N HIS A 85 14.72 -12.66 6.91
CA HIS A 85 14.21 -12.77 5.55
C HIS A 85 12.68 -12.69 5.50
N VAL A 86 11.98 -13.42 6.37
CA VAL A 86 10.51 -13.32 6.49
C VAL A 86 10.08 -11.91 6.87
N GLY A 87 10.79 -11.26 7.80
CA GLY A 87 10.53 -9.87 8.19
C GLY A 87 10.65 -8.88 7.03
N LYS A 88 11.67 -9.05 6.17
CA LYS A 88 11.85 -8.27 4.94
C LYS A 88 10.69 -8.50 3.97
N LEU A 89 10.36 -9.76 3.68
CA LEU A 89 9.26 -10.13 2.77
C LEU A 89 7.90 -9.62 3.27
N ARG A 90 7.65 -9.69 4.58
CA ARG A 90 6.44 -9.12 5.20
C ARG A 90 6.38 -7.61 5.01
N LYS A 91 7.49 -6.89 5.17
CA LYS A 91 7.56 -5.44 4.96
C LYS A 91 7.28 -5.09 3.49
N GLU A 92 7.89 -5.82 2.56
CA GLU A 92 7.65 -5.66 1.12
C GLU A 92 6.19 -5.92 0.78
N PHE A 93 5.61 -7.00 1.30
CA PHE A 93 4.19 -7.30 1.10
C PHE A 93 3.27 -6.21 1.64
N LYS A 94 3.49 -5.71 2.86
CA LYS A 94 2.77 -4.55 3.41
C LYS A 94 2.90 -3.31 2.52
N SER A 95 4.08 -3.07 1.94
CA SER A 95 4.32 -1.96 1.02
C SER A 95 3.55 -2.13 -0.30
N THR A 96 3.54 -3.33 -0.87
CA THR A 96 2.79 -3.65 -2.09
C THR A 96 1.30 -3.47 -1.87
N LEU A 97 0.76 -3.94 -0.75
CA LEU A 97 -0.65 -3.76 -0.39
C LEU A 97 -1.01 -2.28 -0.28
N LYS A 98 -0.21 -1.48 0.44
CA LYS A 98 -0.43 -0.03 0.53
C LYS A 98 -0.32 0.67 -0.83
N THR A 99 0.64 0.29 -1.66
CA THR A 99 0.81 0.94 -2.96
C THR A 99 -0.38 0.64 -3.88
N ARG A 100 -0.71 -0.64 -4.09
CA ARG A 100 -1.76 -1.05 -5.03
C ARG A 100 -3.14 -0.59 -4.60
N TYR A 101 -3.49 -0.76 -3.33
CA TYR A 101 -4.87 -0.53 -2.90
C TYR A 101 -5.09 0.87 -2.36
N TYR A 102 -4.08 1.50 -1.74
CA TYR A 102 -4.27 2.81 -1.12
C TYR A 102 -3.80 3.95 -2.03
N LYS A 103 -2.66 3.84 -2.71
CA LYS A 103 -2.19 4.93 -3.59
C LYS A 103 -3.07 5.09 -4.83
N GLU A 104 -3.43 3.99 -5.48
CA GLU A 104 -4.25 4.01 -6.71
C GLU A 104 -5.69 4.46 -6.39
N MET A 105 -6.32 3.91 -5.35
CA MET A 105 -7.71 4.25 -5.03
C MET A 105 -7.90 5.64 -4.42
N VAL A 106 -6.92 6.15 -3.65
CA VAL A 106 -6.94 7.54 -3.15
C VAL A 106 -6.70 8.54 -4.28
N GLN A 107 -5.87 8.20 -5.27
CA GLN A 107 -5.70 9.01 -6.49
C GLN A 107 -6.98 9.06 -7.34
N GLU A 108 -7.74 7.96 -7.36
CA GLU A 108 -9.05 7.87 -8.03
C GLU A 108 -10.20 8.53 -7.25
N GLY A 109 -9.98 8.92 -5.98
CA GLY A 109 -10.99 9.57 -5.15
C GLY A 109 -12.07 8.64 -4.59
N ARG A 110 -11.78 7.33 -4.50
CA ARG A 110 -12.70 6.29 -4.01
C ARG A 110 -12.95 6.45 -2.49
N PRO A 111 -14.17 6.20 -1.99
CA PRO A 111 -14.48 6.22 -0.56
C PRO A 111 -13.78 5.07 0.19
N ILE A 112 -13.57 5.23 1.49
CA ILE A 112 -12.79 4.26 2.29
C ILE A 112 -13.54 2.94 2.51
N GLU A 113 -14.86 2.99 2.50
CA GLU A 113 -15.75 1.83 2.60
C GLU A 113 -15.48 0.86 1.44
N GLU A 114 -15.31 1.39 0.23
CA GLU A 114 -14.98 0.61 -0.96
C GLU A 114 -13.55 0.01 -0.87
N ILE A 115 -12.62 0.67 -0.17
CA ILE A 115 -11.28 0.12 0.08
C ILE A 115 -11.36 -1.07 1.05
N TYR A 116 -12.25 -1.00 2.05
CA TYR A 116 -12.46 -2.12 2.97
C TYR A 116 -13.11 -3.32 2.27
N GLU A 117 -13.99 -3.08 1.30
CA GLU A 117 -14.63 -4.14 0.49
C GLU A 117 -13.64 -4.80 -0.48
N ASN A 118 -12.64 -4.07 -0.97
CA ASN A 118 -11.59 -4.59 -1.86
C ASN A 118 -10.44 -5.31 -1.10
N ASN A 119 -10.77 -6.13 -0.11
CA ASN A 119 -9.78 -6.89 0.65
C ASN A 119 -9.10 -7.98 -0.23
N PRO A 120 -7.76 -8.05 -0.27
CA PRO A 120 -7.06 -9.18 -0.86
C PRO A 120 -7.49 -10.52 -0.22
N PRO A 121 -7.83 -11.57 -1.00
CA PRO A 121 -8.30 -12.85 -0.45
C PRO A 121 -7.33 -13.55 0.52
N SER A 122 -6.04 -13.20 0.51
CA SER A 122 -5.02 -13.78 1.40
C SER A 122 -4.85 -13.04 2.74
N VAL A 123 -5.59 -11.95 2.96
CA VAL A 123 -5.49 -11.10 4.16
C VAL A 123 -6.82 -11.15 4.90
N HIS A 124 -6.79 -11.38 6.22
CA HIS A 124 -8.00 -11.29 7.03
C HIS A 124 -8.55 -9.87 7.11
N ASP A 125 -9.87 -9.72 7.11
CA ASP A 125 -10.56 -8.41 7.06
C ASP A 125 -10.15 -7.46 8.19
N ASP A 126 -9.94 -7.98 9.40
CA ASP A 126 -9.53 -7.21 10.57
C ASP A 126 -8.10 -6.65 10.39
N GLN A 127 -7.19 -7.48 9.88
CA GLN A 127 -5.82 -7.07 9.57
C GLN A 127 -5.78 -6.10 8.38
N TRP A 128 -6.66 -6.29 7.39
CA TRP A 128 -6.81 -5.38 6.27
C TRP A 128 -7.28 -4.00 6.73
N LYS A 129 -8.39 -3.96 7.50
CA LYS A 129 -8.90 -2.73 8.13
C LYS A 129 -7.83 -2.05 8.98
N TRP A 130 -7.10 -2.83 9.79
CA TRP A 130 -5.98 -2.28 10.56
C TRP A 130 -4.90 -1.68 9.67
N LEU A 131 -4.51 -2.32 8.56
CA LEU A 131 -3.47 -1.80 7.66
C LEU A 131 -3.88 -0.50 6.98
N VAL A 132 -5.14 -0.41 6.55
CA VAL A 132 -5.73 0.77 5.93
C VAL A 132 -5.86 1.91 6.96
N SER A 133 -6.18 1.59 8.21
CA SER A 133 -6.34 2.58 9.29
C SER A 133 -5.02 3.01 9.96
N ASP A 134 -4.06 2.10 10.16
CA ASP A 134 -2.73 2.37 10.76
C ASP A 134 -1.81 3.13 9.80
N GLY A 135 -1.98 2.92 8.49
CA GLY A 135 -1.18 3.55 7.45
C GLY A 135 -1.71 4.93 7.04
N GLU A 136 -1.14 5.99 7.60
CA GLU A 136 -1.13 7.33 6.95
C GLU A 136 -2.48 8.00 6.68
N HIS A 137 -3.59 7.47 7.20
CA HIS A 137 -4.88 8.15 7.20
C HIS A 137 -4.76 9.57 7.78
N HIS A 138 -3.86 9.78 8.76
CA HIS A 138 -3.61 11.12 9.31
C HIS A 138 -2.87 12.07 8.34
N LYS A 139 -1.82 11.62 7.64
CA LYS A 139 -0.98 12.53 6.82
C LYS A 139 -1.61 12.88 5.48
N LEU A 140 -2.28 11.91 4.84
CA LEU A 140 -2.86 12.10 3.51
C LEU A 140 -4.30 12.63 3.55
N TRP A 141 -5.08 12.36 4.60
CA TRP A 141 -6.32 13.12 4.89
C TRP A 141 -6.01 14.61 5.03
N HIS A 142 -4.91 14.99 5.72
CA HIS A 142 -4.49 16.39 5.77
C HIS A 142 -4.10 16.96 4.39
N ILE A 143 -3.49 16.17 3.51
CA ILE A 143 -3.14 16.60 2.15
C ILE A 143 -4.39 16.74 1.27
N GLN A 144 -5.33 15.78 1.30
CA GLN A 144 -6.62 15.87 0.60
C GLN A 144 -7.51 17.00 1.16
N LYS A 145 -7.56 17.17 2.48
CA LYS A 145 -8.27 18.28 3.13
C LYS A 145 -7.66 19.64 2.74
N ARG A 146 -6.32 19.75 2.71
CA ARG A 146 -5.63 20.96 2.20
C ARG A 146 -5.96 21.24 0.74
N ARG A 147 -6.00 20.20 -0.10
CA ARG A 147 -6.36 20.33 -1.51
C ARG A 147 -7.83 20.76 -1.71
N LYS A 148 -8.79 20.13 -1.03
CA LYS A 148 -10.20 20.57 -1.04
C LYS A 148 -10.37 21.99 -0.53
N ASN A 149 -9.66 22.37 0.54
CA ASN A 149 -9.66 23.74 1.06
C ASN A 149 -9.02 24.74 0.06
N LEU A 150 -7.97 24.36 -0.66
CA LEU A 150 -7.35 25.18 -1.71
C LEU A 150 -8.28 25.34 -2.91
N GLU A 151 -8.92 24.26 -3.38
CA GLU A 151 -9.93 24.31 -4.45
C GLU A 151 -11.12 25.19 -4.05
N GLN A 152 -11.63 25.06 -2.82
CA GLN A 152 -12.66 25.95 -2.28
C GLN A 152 -12.19 27.40 -2.17
N ARG A 153 -10.95 27.66 -1.75
CA ARG A 153 -10.36 29.01 -1.72
C ARG A 153 -10.21 29.60 -3.12
N CYS A 154 -9.78 28.81 -4.11
CA CYS A 154 -9.68 29.24 -5.51
C CYS A 154 -11.07 29.56 -6.07
N VAL A 155 -12.08 28.73 -5.82
CA VAL A 155 -13.47 28.98 -6.23
C VAL A 155 -14.03 30.25 -5.56
N MET A 156 -13.77 30.45 -4.26
CA MET A 156 -14.17 31.66 -3.55
C MET A 156 -13.46 32.91 -4.07
N HIS A 157 -12.15 32.83 -4.37
CA HIS A 157 -11.40 33.93 -4.95
C HIS A 157 -11.90 34.27 -6.35
N ILE A 158 -12.18 33.26 -7.19
CA ILE A 158 -12.79 33.46 -8.51
C ILE A 158 -14.19 34.10 -8.37
N LEU A 159 -15.03 33.65 -7.43
CA LEU A 159 -16.35 34.25 -7.19
C LEU A 159 -16.26 35.72 -6.78
N LEU A 160 -15.31 36.08 -5.91
CA LEU A 160 -15.08 37.47 -5.49
C LEU A 160 -14.59 38.33 -6.66
N VAL A 161 -13.62 37.85 -7.46
CA VAL A 161 -13.13 38.56 -8.64
C VAL A 161 -14.24 38.73 -9.70
N VAL A 162 -15.15 37.77 -9.81
CA VAL A 162 -16.29 37.83 -10.74
C VAL A 162 -17.39 38.80 -10.27
N GLN A 163 -17.52 39.05 -8.97
CA GLN A 163 -18.45 40.06 -8.42
C GLN A 163 -18.01 41.50 -8.77
N ASP A 164 -16.71 41.73 -8.94
CA ASP A 164 -16.14 43.03 -9.34
C ASP A 164 -16.01 43.19 -10.87
N MET A 165 -16.37 42.17 -11.66
CA MET A 165 -16.35 42.19 -13.13
C MET A 165 -17.65 42.74 -13.73
N GLN A 166 -17.55 43.40 -14.89
CA GLN A 166 -18.71 43.92 -15.60
C GLN A 166 -19.77 42.83 -15.92
N PRO A 167 -21.08 43.17 -15.92
CA PRO A 167 -22.18 42.19 -15.99
C PRO A 167 -22.16 41.25 -17.20
N SER A 168 -21.57 41.68 -18.33
CA SER A 168 -21.44 40.88 -19.55
C SER A 168 -20.56 39.64 -19.34
N MET A 169 -19.44 39.77 -18.62
CA MET A 169 -18.51 38.68 -18.29
C MET A 169 -19.09 37.68 -17.29
N HIS A 170 -19.91 38.19 -16.36
CA HIS A 170 -20.58 37.39 -15.35
C HIS A 170 -21.51 36.33 -15.97
N SER A 171 -22.10 36.62 -17.14
CA SER A 171 -22.97 35.69 -17.89
C SER A 171 -22.22 34.58 -18.64
N PHE A 172 -20.98 34.86 -19.08
CA PHE A 172 -20.11 33.93 -19.80
C PHE A 172 -19.53 32.87 -18.85
N LEU A 173 -19.04 33.33 -17.69
CA LEU A 173 -18.48 32.44 -16.66
C LEU A 173 -19.56 31.61 -15.95
N ARG A 174 -20.79 32.13 -15.77
CA ARG A 174 -21.91 31.36 -15.21
C ARG A 174 -22.27 30.13 -16.07
N ARG A 175 -22.17 30.22 -17.39
CA ARG A 175 -22.40 29.08 -18.30
C ARG A 175 -21.29 28.03 -18.22
N LYS A 176 -20.03 28.43 -17.97
CA LYS A 176 -18.90 27.50 -17.79
C LYS A 176 -18.82 26.89 -16.38
N ALA A 177 -19.29 27.59 -15.34
CA ALA A 177 -19.29 27.12 -13.96
C ALA A 177 -20.19 25.89 -13.70
N VAL A 178 -21.09 25.56 -14.63
CA VAL A 178 -21.94 24.35 -14.58
C VAL A 178 -21.13 23.06 -14.80
N ASN A 179 -19.88 23.14 -15.28
CA ASN A 179 -18.98 21.97 -15.39
C ASN A 179 -17.52 22.33 -15.01
N PRO A 180 -17.10 22.12 -13.75
CA PRO A 180 -15.78 22.54 -13.24
C PRO A 180 -14.56 21.91 -13.91
N ARG A 181 -14.73 20.88 -14.75
CA ARG A 181 -13.62 20.17 -15.42
C ARG A 181 -13.07 20.88 -16.66
N VAL A 182 -13.62 22.03 -17.06
CA VAL A 182 -13.41 22.60 -18.41
C VAL A 182 -12.63 23.92 -18.42
N LEU A 183 -12.20 24.47 -17.29
CA LEU A 183 -11.34 25.66 -17.32
C LEU A 183 -9.89 25.29 -17.65
N SER A 184 -9.54 25.45 -18.91
CA SER A 184 -8.19 25.21 -19.45
C SER A 184 -7.35 26.50 -19.38
N SER A 185 -6.01 26.42 -19.53
CA SER A 185 -5.17 27.62 -19.60
C SER A 185 -5.53 28.55 -20.78
N LEU A 186 -6.24 28.03 -21.78
CA LEU A 186 -6.78 28.80 -22.90
C LEU A 186 -7.88 29.76 -22.46
N ASP A 187 -8.68 29.37 -21.46
CA ASP A 187 -9.75 30.22 -20.92
C ASP A 187 -9.21 31.41 -20.14
N PHE A 188 -8.12 31.19 -19.39
CA PHE A 188 -7.40 32.27 -18.70
C PHE A 188 -6.75 33.25 -19.70
N ASN A 189 -6.19 32.76 -20.81
CA ASN A 189 -5.62 33.60 -21.86
C ASN A 189 -6.66 34.39 -22.65
N ILE A 190 -7.87 33.84 -22.86
CA ILE A 190 -8.99 34.56 -23.48
C ILE A 190 -9.47 35.69 -22.56
N CYS A 191 -9.59 35.45 -21.25
CA CYS A 191 -9.91 36.50 -20.29
C CYS A 191 -8.81 37.59 -20.21
N ALA A 192 -7.53 37.23 -20.31
CA ALA A 192 -6.43 38.19 -20.35
C ALA A 192 -6.41 39.03 -21.65
N LYS A 193 -6.76 38.45 -22.80
CA LYS A 193 -6.83 39.15 -24.10
C LYS A 193 -8.05 40.06 -24.26
N MET A 194 -9.14 39.81 -23.54
CA MET A 194 -10.35 40.65 -23.57
C MET A 194 -10.25 41.92 -22.71
N GLY A 195 -9.05 42.22 -22.18
CA GLY A 195 -8.66 43.55 -21.76
C GLY A 195 -8.93 43.88 -20.30
N VAL A 196 -8.08 43.37 -19.39
CA VAL A 196 -7.66 44.10 -18.18
C VAL A 196 -6.22 43.67 -17.84
N ALA A 197 -5.27 44.09 -18.66
CA ALA A 197 -3.93 44.41 -18.18
C ALA A 197 -3.78 45.92 -18.42
N ASN A 198 -3.89 46.69 -17.33
CA ASN A 198 -3.08 47.89 -17.18
C ASN A 198 -2.03 47.56 -16.13
#